data_AF-A0A967HRZ8-F1
#
_entry.id   AF-A0A967HRZ8-F1
#
_cell.length_a   1.000
_cell.length_b   1.000
_cell.length_c   1.000
_cell.angle_alpha   90.00
_cell.angle_beta   90.00
_cell.angle_gamma   90.00
#
_symmetry.space_group_name_H-M   'P 1'
#
loop_
_entity.id
_entity.type
_entity.pdbx_description
1 polymer ?
#
loop_
_entity_poly.entity_id
_entity_poly.type
_entity_poly.pdbx_seq_one_letter_code
_entity_poly.pdbx_strand_id
1 'polypeptide(L)'
;PGWRLDATILRDERRLAYNLQAGGAIRTRARRARYDSAWEKGLAAEFADKIGPERNGWTLTREERPVPVGDDVFLPDFTVRHEDGREALVEIVGFWTPEYL
;
A
#
# COMPACT_ATOMS: atom_id res chain seq x y z
N PRO A 1 -4.60 -14.20 -17.04
CA PRO A 1 -4.78 -12.91 -16.33
C PRO A 1 -4.77 -11.74 -17.32
N GLY A 2 -5.83 -10.94 -17.32
CA GLY A 2 -5.88 -9.68 -18.06
C GLY A 2 -5.45 -8.53 -17.15
N TRP A 3 -4.73 -7.57 -17.69
CA TRP A 3 -4.49 -6.27 -17.06
C TRP A 3 -4.97 -5.19 -18.02
N ARG A 4 -5.37 -4.06 -17.47
CA ARG A 4 -5.74 -2.85 -18.19
C ARG A 4 -5.11 -1.67 -17.47
N LEU A 5 -4.63 -0.71 -18.24
CA LEU A 5 -4.09 0.56 -17.76
C LEU A 5 -4.72 1.67 -18.57
N ASP A 6 -5.30 2.65 -17.89
CA ASP A 6 -5.82 3.88 -18.48
C ASP A 6 -5.03 5.05 -17.86
N ALA A 7 -4.48 5.92 -18.69
CA ALA A 7 -3.67 7.05 -18.27
C ALA A 7 -4.08 8.34 -19.00
N THR A 8 -3.92 9.47 -18.32
CA THR A 8 -4.04 10.80 -18.93
C THR A 8 -2.65 11.41 -19.06
N ILE A 9 -2.28 11.77 -20.28
CA ILE A 9 -0.99 12.39 -20.61
C ILE A 9 -1.22 13.87 -20.88
N LEU A 10 -0.51 14.73 -20.16
CA LEU A 10 -0.46 16.17 -20.43
C LEU A 10 0.66 16.45 -21.43
N ARG A 11 0.34 17.03 -22.59
CA ARG A 11 1.31 17.43 -23.61
C ARG A 11 0.83 18.71 -24.30
N ASP A 12 1.67 19.75 -24.33
CA ASP A 12 1.37 21.03 -24.98
C ASP A 12 0.00 21.60 -24.55
N GLU A 13 -0.27 21.63 -23.24
CA GLU A 13 -1.56 22.01 -22.61
C GLU A 13 -2.77 21.11 -22.97
N ARG A 14 -2.56 20.03 -23.72
CA ARG A 14 -3.63 19.08 -24.09
C ARG A 14 -3.58 17.85 -23.19
N ARG A 15 -4.78 17.38 -22.80
CA ARG A 15 -4.97 16.08 -22.14
C ARG A 15 -5.23 15.02 -23.20
N LEU A 16 -4.38 14.01 -23.27
CA LEU A 16 -4.50 12.87 -24.16
C LEU A 16 -4.81 11.61 -23.34
N ALA A 17 -5.81 10.83 -23.74
CA ALA A 17 -6.08 9.53 -23.13
C ALA A 17 -5.18 8.46 -23.75
N TYR A 18 -4.59 7.61 -22.91
CA TYR A 18 -3.77 6.47 -23.32
C TYR A 18 -4.25 5.22 -22.62
N ASN A 19 -4.74 4.24 -23.39
CA ASN A 19 -5.32 3.00 -22.87
C ASN A 19 -4.51 1.81 -23.38
N LEU A 20 -4.23 0.86 -22.49
CA LEU A 20 -3.44 -0.31 -22.79
C LEU A 20 -4.01 -1.54 -22.08
N GLN A 21 -3.95 -2.70 -22.74
CA GLN A 21 -4.49 -3.95 -22.21
C GLN A 21 -3.62 -5.16 -22.53
N ALA A 22 -3.82 -6.24 -21.78
CA ALA A 22 -3.17 -7.52 -22.02
C ALA A 22 -3.36 -8.01 -23.47
N GLY A 23 -2.34 -8.66 -24.03
CA GLY A 23 -2.31 -9.12 -25.43
C GLY A 23 -1.48 -8.25 -26.37
N GLY A 24 -0.99 -7.08 -25.91
CA GLY A 24 0.01 -6.27 -26.61
C GLY A 24 1.45 -6.76 -26.42
N ALA A 25 2.42 -5.94 -26.83
CA ALA A 25 3.86 -6.27 -26.80
C ALA A 25 4.49 -6.31 -25.38
N ILE A 26 3.75 -5.92 -24.34
CA ILE A 26 4.26 -5.90 -22.96
C ILE A 26 4.13 -7.29 -22.34
N ARG A 27 5.27 -7.89 -22.00
CA ARG A 27 5.34 -9.10 -21.19
C ARG A 27 5.60 -8.72 -19.74
N THR A 28 4.75 -9.19 -18.83
CA THR A 28 4.90 -8.96 -17.39
C THR A 28 5.82 -10.01 -16.77
N ARG A 29 6.80 -9.59 -15.96
CA ARG A 29 7.54 -10.47 -15.06
C ARG A 29 7.21 -10.08 -13.62
N ALA A 30 6.19 -10.70 -13.04
CA ALA A 30 5.81 -10.42 -11.66
C ALA A 30 6.76 -11.17 -10.71
N ARG A 31 7.45 -10.45 -9.83
CA ARG A 31 8.06 -11.02 -8.63
C ARG A 31 7.27 -10.48 -7.45
N ARG A 32 6.58 -11.35 -6.71
CA ARG A 32 5.91 -10.95 -5.47
C ARG A 32 6.95 -10.93 -4.35
N ALA A 33 7.35 -9.73 -3.94
CA ALA A 33 8.06 -9.55 -2.67
C ALA A 33 7.05 -9.60 -1.52
N ARG A 34 7.51 -9.94 -0.31
CA ARG A 34 6.66 -9.96 0.90
C ARG A 34 6.37 -8.55 1.43
N TYR A 35 7.24 -7.60 1.12
CA TYR A 35 7.11 -6.19 1.44
C TYR A 35 7.27 -5.43 0.12
N ASP A 36 6.54 -4.34 -0.05
CA ASP A 36 6.66 -3.53 -1.27
C ASP A 36 7.87 -2.59 -1.24
N SER A 37 8.39 -2.32 -0.04
CA SER A 37 9.52 -1.43 0.20
C SER A 37 10.54 -1.97 1.22
N ALA A 38 11.73 -1.37 1.22
CA ALA A 38 12.72 -1.60 2.28
C ALA A 38 12.27 -0.97 3.63
N TRP A 39 11.41 0.05 3.57
CA TRP A 39 10.90 0.77 4.74
C TRP A 39 9.88 -0.05 5.53
N GLU A 40 8.87 -0.64 4.88
CA GLU A 40 7.96 -1.57 5.57
C GLU A 40 8.74 -2.74 6.18
N LYS A 41 9.67 -3.31 5.39
CA LYS A 41 10.48 -4.44 5.88
C LYS A 41 11.27 -4.05 7.12
N GLY A 42 11.85 -2.85 7.12
CA GLY A 42 12.58 -2.29 8.25
C GLY A 42 11.67 -2.11 9.47
N LEU A 43 10.51 -1.46 9.28
CA LEU A 43 9.53 -1.24 10.35
C LEU A 43 9.09 -2.56 10.98
N ALA A 44 8.70 -3.55 10.17
CA ALA A 44 8.25 -4.84 10.66
C ALA A 44 9.37 -5.59 11.43
N ALA A 45 10.61 -5.55 10.92
CA ALA A 45 11.75 -6.18 11.57
C ALA A 45 12.11 -5.51 12.90
N GLU A 46 12.19 -4.18 12.93
CA GLU A 46 12.49 -3.43 14.14
C GLU A 46 11.38 -3.54 15.19
N PHE A 47 10.11 -3.57 14.77
CA PHE A 47 9.00 -3.80 15.67
C PHE A 47 9.11 -5.18 16.31
N ALA A 48 9.33 -6.23 15.52
CA ALA A 48 9.49 -7.58 16.04
C ALA A 48 10.68 -7.70 17.01
N ASP A 49 11.81 -7.05 16.71
CA ASP A 49 13.01 -7.06 17.56
C ASP A 49 12.79 -6.33 18.90
N LYS A 50 12.18 -5.13 18.86
CA LYS A 50 12.01 -4.28 20.06
C LYS A 50 10.77 -4.63 20.88
N ILE A 51 9.70 -5.07 20.24
CA ILE A 51 8.38 -5.30 20.84
C ILE A 51 8.14 -6.79 21.08
N GLY A 52 8.71 -7.66 20.24
CA GLY A 52 8.33 -9.07 20.20
C GLY A 52 6.99 -9.29 19.47
N PRO A 53 6.38 -10.47 19.62
CA PRO A 53 5.07 -10.76 19.05
C PRO A 53 3.94 -9.92 19.67
N GLU A 54 4.11 -9.50 20.93
CA GLU A 54 3.15 -8.67 21.68
C GLU A 54 3.87 -7.93 22.81
N ARG A 55 3.45 -6.69 23.10
CA ARG A 55 3.84 -5.96 24.32
C ARG A 55 2.67 -5.23 24.91
N ASN A 56 2.36 -5.51 26.17
CA ASN A 56 1.25 -4.88 26.90
C ASN A 56 -0.05 -4.93 26.08
N GLY A 57 -0.40 -6.10 25.53
CA GLY A 57 -1.60 -6.29 24.72
C GLY A 57 -1.54 -5.73 23.30
N TRP A 58 -0.47 -5.05 22.88
CA TRP A 58 -0.32 -4.50 21.52
C TRP A 58 0.35 -5.48 20.57
N THR A 59 -0.27 -5.67 19.40
CA THR A 59 0.24 -6.47 18.27
C THR A 59 0.30 -5.65 16.98
N LEU A 60 1.23 -5.99 16.08
CA LEU A 60 1.36 -5.41 14.74
C LEU A 60 1.06 -6.47 13.67
N THR A 61 0.09 -6.19 12.79
CA THR A 61 -0.29 -7.05 11.65
C THR A 61 -0.04 -6.30 10.35
N ARG A 62 0.51 -6.96 9.33
CA ARG A 62 0.76 -6.36 8.00
C ARG A 62 -0.41 -6.64 7.05
N GLU A 63 -0.79 -5.63 6.25
CA GLU A 63 -1.82 -5.70 5.19
C GLU A 63 -3.06 -6.49 5.63
N GLU A 64 -3.59 -6.17 6.82
CA GLU A 64 -4.62 -7.01 7.45
C GLU A 64 -5.91 -7.02 6.63
N ARG A 65 -6.41 -5.82 6.28
CA ARG A 65 -7.66 -5.68 5.54
C ARG A 65 -7.73 -4.34 4.80
N PRO A 66 -8.42 -4.30 3.65
CA PRO A 66 -8.92 -3.06 3.09
C PRO A 66 -9.91 -2.39 4.05
N VAL A 67 -9.85 -1.06 4.11
CA VAL A 67 -10.72 -0.23 4.94
C VAL A 67 -11.58 0.62 4.03
N PRO A 68 -12.91 0.49 4.07
CA PRO A 68 -13.79 1.33 3.27
C PRO A 68 -13.77 2.76 3.80
N VAL A 69 -13.63 3.73 2.89
CA VAL A 69 -13.62 5.17 3.20
C VAL A 69 -14.55 5.87 2.19
N GLY A 70 -15.82 6.03 2.56
CA GLY A 70 -16.84 6.52 1.64
C GLY A 70 -17.02 5.57 0.46
N ASP A 71 -16.88 6.09 -0.76
CA ASP A 71 -16.92 5.32 -2.01
C ASP A 71 -15.54 4.76 -2.42
N ASP A 72 -14.51 5.05 -1.64
CA ASP A 72 -13.13 4.64 -1.85
C ASP A 72 -12.67 3.54 -0.88
N VAL A 73 -11.47 3.02 -1.12
CA VAL A 73 -10.81 2.04 -0.25
C VAL A 73 -9.43 2.51 0.16
N PHE A 74 -9.12 2.38 1.44
CA PHE A 74 -7.79 2.60 2.00
C PHE A 74 -7.12 1.25 2.30
N LEU A 75 -5.86 1.10 1.92
CA LEU A 75 -5.09 -0.13 2.06
C LEU A 75 -3.86 0.15 2.93
N PRO A 76 -3.99 0.08 4.27
CA PRO A 76 -2.87 0.37 5.16
C PRO A 76 -1.81 -0.74 5.12
N ASP A 77 -0.54 -0.35 5.15
CA ASP A 77 0.60 -1.26 5.30
C ASP A 77 0.50 -2.11 6.58
N PHE A 78 0.09 -1.51 7.70
CA PHE A 78 -0.02 -2.19 8.98
C PHE A 78 -1.24 -1.78 9.81
N THR A 79 -1.67 -2.68 10.68
CA THR A 79 -2.60 -2.43 11.77
C THR A 79 -1.90 -2.66 13.10
N VAL A 80 -2.01 -1.71 14.01
CA VAL A 80 -1.61 -1.84 15.41
C VAL A 80 -2.88 -2.03 16.24
N ARG A 81 -3.02 -3.16 16.92
CA ARG A 81 -4.23 -3.51 17.67
C ARG A 81 -3.89 -3.84 19.11
N HIS A 82 -4.70 -3.35 20.04
CA HIS A 82 -4.65 -3.72 21.46
C HIS A 82 -5.73 -4.75 21.77
N GLU A 83 -5.49 -5.62 22.77
CA GLU A 83 -6.44 -6.65 23.21
C GLU A 83 -7.81 -6.09 23.66
N ASP A 84 -7.85 -4.85 24.16
CA ASP A 84 -9.08 -4.15 24.57
C ASP A 84 -9.91 -3.58 23.39
N GLY A 85 -9.47 -3.81 22.16
CA GLY A 85 -10.18 -3.40 20.95
C GLY A 85 -9.75 -2.06 20.37
N ARG A 86 -8.79 -1.34 20.97
CA ARG A 86 -8.18 -0.16 20.31
C ARG A 86 -7.40 -0.58 19.06
N GLU A 87 -7.53 0.21 18.00
CA GLU A 87 -6.91 -0.03 16.70
C GLU A 87 -6.34 1.28 16.14
N ALA A 88 -5.17 1.20 15.50
CA ALA A 88 -4.59 2.26 14.71
C ALA A 88 -4.06 1.69 13.39
N LEU A 89 -4.40 2.35 12.28
CA LEU A 89 -3.89 2.02 10.95
C LEU A 89 -2.60 2.80 10.69
N VAL A 90 -1.60 2.17 10.09
CA VAL A 90 -0.30 2.76 9.80
C VAL A 90 0.00 2.56 8.32
N GLU A 91 0.33 3.66 7.65
CA GLU A 91 0.69 3.71 6.23
C GLU A 91 2.03 4.42 6.05
N ILE A 92 2.94 3.82 5.29
CA ILE A 92 4.25 4.38 4.96
C ILE A 92 4.15 5.07 3.59
N VAL A 93 4.05 6.40 3.62
CA VAL A 93 3.96 7.20 2.39
C VAL A 93 5.34 7.38 1.75
N GLY A 94 5.54 6.81 0.55
CA GLY A 94 6.82 6.89 -0.18
C GLY A 94 7.07 8.24 -0.88
N PHE A 95 6.07 8.77 -1.59
CA PHE A 95 6.10 10.08 -2.24
C PHE A 95 4.86 10.87 -1.82
N TRP A 96 5.00 12.17 -1.57
CA TRP A 96 3.90 13.01 -1.13
C TRP A 96 3.96 14.41 -1.72
N THR A 97 2.80 15.06 -1.78
CA THR A 97 2.66 16.50 -2.03
C THR A 97 1.78 17.11 -0.92
N PRO A 98 1.82 18.43 -0.68
CA PRO A 98 0.95 19.07 0.32
C PRO A 98 -0.53 18.85 0.08
N GLU A 99 -0.96 18.63 -1.16
CA GLU A 99 -2.36 18.37 -1.52
C GLU A 99 -2.75 16.89 -1.35
N TYR A 100 -1.76 16.01 -1.17
CA TYR A 100 -1.96 14.58 -0.95
C TYR A 100 -2.21 14.23 0.53
N LEU A 101 -1.70 15.05 1.47
CA LEU A 101 -1.83 14.89 2.93
C LEU A 101 -2.77 15.93 3.53
#